data_AF-A0A8I2YQ02-F1
#
_entry.id   AF-A0A8I2YQ02-F1
#
_cell.length_a   1.000
_cell.length_b   1.000
_cell.length_c   1.000
_cell.angle_alpha   90.00
_cell.angle_beta   90.00
_cell.angle_gamma   90.00
#
_symmetry.space_group_name_H-M   'P 1'
#
loop_
_entity.id
_entity.type
_entity.pdbx_description
1 polymer ?
#
loop_
_entity_poly.entity_id
_entity_poly.type
_entity_poly.pdbx_seq_one_letter_code
_entity_poly.pdbx_strand_id
1 'polypeptide(L)'
;MAEAEKYFVKILAYEDVFVSGKVDKTFKPEEEGDICFEWIAIDDDPFLSTTRHLPSTGHIPSSEHPPPELARCEVRPPSTVLPRRVHARTVFKEVGIPLAQLTGLVDGLNCQHDSARALYYVHKAGYVHRDFSVNNVLWFEGDGRGIGKLTDFEYAKKVGAKESHDIRTGTMHFMAGEVEAQRYIFMPEPDPATVDGDLDSPPFRMNFLHDLESHWWGSMWFLLYHTDANSPTECPKEQLKCFNQAFPRVIAHTSRRDFFTLWRELSAARATLSTTYQEQCLAIFKLSIALRQCYHIAEEKFPDLVLDDYLQDKAHKSVRDTYVEVVEELVGSQIQLKPVRECQEMKRNVDDSPSHRAEKKARRA
;
A
#
# COMPACT_ATOMS: atom_id res chain seq x y z
N MET A 1 12.58 -14.07 19.88
CA MET A 1 13.20 -12.73 19.99
C MET A 1 14.35 -12.60 19.00
N ALA A 2 15.46 -13.35 19.12
CA ALA A 2 16.63 -13.21 18.21
C ALA A 2 16.32 -13.36 16.70
N GLU A 3 15.37 -14.23 16.31
CA GLU A 3 14.97 -14.34 14.90
C GLU A 3 14.18 -13.14 14.40
N ALA A 4 13.35 -12.53 15.26
CA ALA A 4 12.48 -11.42 14.90
C ALA A 4 13.29 -10.15 14.57
N GLU A 5 14.37 -9.90 15.32
CA GLU A 5 15.27 -8.74 15.15
C GLU A 5 15.85 -8.61 13.73
N LYS A 6 15.91 -9.71 12.97
CA LYS A 6 16.38 -9.70 11.58
C LYS A 6 15.48 -8.87 10.65
N TYR A 7 14.18 -8.82 10.94
CA TYR A 7 13.17 -8.23 10.07
C TYR A 7 12.79 -6.79 10.45
N PHE A 8 13.49 -6.20 11.43
CA PHE A 8 13.27 -4.83 11.89
C PHE A 8 14.57 -4.03 11.83
N VAL A 9 14.44 -2.73 11.59
CA VAL A 9 15.55 -1.78 11.63
C VAL A 9 15.97 -1.50 13.07
N LYS A 10 17.27 -1.33 13.31
CA LYS A 10 17.79 -1.06 14.64
C LYS A 10 17.77 0.45 14.92
N ILE A 11 17.04 0.86 15.95
CA ILE A 11 17.05 2.24 16.44
C ILE A 11 18.36 2.50 17.20
N LEU A 12 19.10 3.54 16.79
CA LEU A 12 20.29 4.03 17.48
C LEU A 12 19.97 5.18 18.44
N ALA A 13 19.04 6.05 18.05
CA ALA A 13 18.61 7.18 18.85
C ALA A 13 17.15 7.55 18.55
N TYR A 14 16.51 8.13 19.55
CA TYR A 14 15.17 8.71 19.45
C TYR A 14 15.14 9.98 20.32
N GLU A 15 14.59 11.06 19.78
CA GLU A 15 14.43 12.31 20.52
C GLU A 15 13.18 13.07 20.05
N ASP A 16 12.43 13.64 21.00
CA ASP A 16 11.39 14.62 20.71
C ASP A 16 12.04 15.90 20.15
N VAL A 17 11.41 16.52 19.16
CA VAL A 17 11.89 17.78 18.58
C VAL A 17 11.52 18.92 19.51
N PHE A 18 12.49 19.80 19.81
CA PHE A 18 12.27 21.01 20.60
C PHE A 18 12.47 22.26 19.74
N VAL A 19 11.53 23.20 19.82
CA VAL A 19 11.63 24.55 19.22
C VAL A 19 11.54 25.57 20.35
N SER A 20 12.55 26.43 20.48
CA SER A 20 12.65 27.44 21.55
C SER A 20 12.47 26.86 22.97
N GLY A 21 13.00 25.65 23.21
CA GLY A 21 12.94 24.96 24.50
C GLY A 21 11.59 24.32 24.84
N LYS A 22 10.62 24.32 23.91
CA LYS A 22 9.34 23.63 24.04
C LYS A 22 9.26 22.47 23.07
N VAL A 23 8.62 21.38 23.48
CA VAL A 23 8.33 20.25 22.58
C VAL A 23 7.47 20.74 21.43
N ASP A 24 7.95 20.47 20.23
CA ASP A 24 7.28 20.82 18.99
C ASP A 24 6.08 19.90 18.75
N LYS A 25 4.93 20.49 18.42
CA LYS A 25 3.65 19.80 18.30
C LYS A 25 2.87 20.30 17.09
N THR A 26 2.01 19.46 16.54
CA THR A 26 1.07 19.86 15.49
C THR A 26 0.25 21.08 15.93
N PHE A 27 0.29 22.14 15.12
CA PHE A 27 -0.24 23.48 15.42
C PHE A 27 -1.78 23.52 15.53
N LYS A 28 -2.30 24.54 16.23
CA LYS A 28 -3.72 24.90 16.25
C LYS A 28 -3.91 26.28 15.61
N PRO A 29 -4.72 26.42 14.55
CA PRO A 29 -5.05 27.72 13.95
C PRO A 29 -5.64 28.75 14.94
N GLU A 30 -6.23 28.28 16.03
CA GLU A 30 -6.93 29.11 17.01
C GLU A 30 -6.01 29.73 18.09
N GLU A 31 -4.76 29.27 18.22
CA GLU A 31 -3.88 29.66 19.33
C GLU A 31 -2.92 30.81 19.00
N GLU A 32 -2.73 31.20 17.73
CA GLU A 32 -1.98 32.38 17.30
C GLU A 32 -2.44 32.83 15.88
N GLY A 33 -2.73 34.13 15.73
CA GLY A 33 -3.58 34.70 14.67
C GLY A 33 -3.22 34.41 13.20
N ASP A 34 -4.26 34.49 12.36
CA ASP A 34 -4.34 34.38 10.90
C ASP A 34 -3.01 34.17 10.15
N ILE A 35 -2.57 32.91 10.11
CA ILE A 35 -1.59 32.45 9.13
C ILE A 35 -2.35 31.65 8.08
N CYS A 36 -2.45 32.23 6.88
CA CYS A 36 -3.11 31.62 5.72
C CYS A 36 -2.26 30.43 5.25
N PHE A 37 -2.74 29.21 5.45
CA PHE A 37 -2.14 28.03 4.82
C PHE A 37 -2.59 27.99 3.37
N GLU A 38 -1.64 28.17 2.45
CA GLU A 38 -1.79 27.63 1.10
C GLU A 38 -1.69 26.10 1.26
N TRP A 39 -2.81 25.40 1.10
CA TRP A 39 -2.82 23.95 1.09
C TRP A 39 -2.02 23.50 -0.13
N ILE A 40 -0.74 23.18 0.08
CA ILE A 40 0.02 22.41 -0.90
C ILE A 40 -0.61 21.02 -0.87
N ALA A 41 -1.33 20.67 -1.93
CA ALA A 41 -1.73 19.30 -2.16
C ALA A 41 -0.46 18.45 -2.14
N ILE A 42 -0.30 17.61 -1.12
CA ILE A 42 0.70 16.55 -1.16
C ILE A 42 0.19 15.62 -2.25
N ASP A 43 0.91 15.58 -3.36
CA ASP A 43 0.63 14.69 -4.48
C ASP A 43 0.78 13.26 -3.94
N ASP A 44 -0.34 12.65 -3.54
CA ASP A 44 -0.45 11.21 -3.25
C ASP A 44 -0.34 10.45 -4.58
N ASP A 45 0.75 10.65 -5.31
CA ASP A 45 0.93 10.02 -6.60
C ASP A 45 1.26 8.53 -6.40
N PRO A 46 0.41 7.59 -6.87
CA PRO A 46 0.76 6.17 -6.87
C PRO A 46 2.03 5.89 -7.69
N PHE A 47 2.38 6.82 -8.58
CA PHE A 47 3.71 6.93 -9.18
C PHE A 47 4.66 7.62 -8.20
N LEU A 48 5.04 6.88 -7.15
CA LEU A 48 5.96 7.30 -6.09
C LEU A 48 7.03 8.27 -6.61
N SER A 49 7.00 9.51 -6.10
CA SER A 49 7.95 10.56 -6.46
C SER A 49 9.38 10.03 -6.32
N THR A 50 10.07 9.86 -7.46
CA THR A 50 11.50 9.49 -7.52
C THR A 50 12.40 10.67 -7.15
N THR A 51 11.82 11.81 -6.77
CA THR A 51 12.57 12.99 -6.40
C THR A 51 13.22 12.75 -5.05
N ARG A 52 14.55 12.61 -5.02
CA ARG A 52 15.32 12.85 -3.79
C ARG A 52 14.83 14.18 -3.23
N HIS A 53 14.19 14.18 -2.07
CA HIS A 53 14.01 15.41 -1.31
C HIS A 53 15.42 15.88 -0.95
N LEU A 54 15.97 16.76 -1.79
CA LEU A 54 17.10 17.60 -1.41
C LEU A 54 16.68 18.30 -0.12
N PRO A 55 17.56 18.36 0.90
CA PRO A 55 17.24 19.08 2.12
C PRO A 55 16.86 20.51 1.73
N SER A 56 15.65 20.89 2.13
CA SER A 56 15.11 22.24 1.94
C SER A 56 16.14 23.25 2.43
N THR A 57 16.86 23.87 1.50
CA THR A 57 17.51 25.15 1.72
C THR A 57 16.40 26.17 1.48
N GLY A 58 15.98 26.84 2.56
CA GLY A 58 14.81 27.71 2.59
C GLY A 58 14.85 28.82 1.55
N HIS A 59 14.26 28.56 0.38
CA HIS A 59 13.98 29.57 -0.63
C HIS A 59 12.51 29.53 -1.01
N ILE A 60 11.83 30.62 -0.67
CA ILE A 60 10.48 30.98 -1.11
C ILE A 60 10.59 31.32 -2.60
N PRO A 61 9.94 30.58 -3.51
CA PRO A 61 9.86 31.01 -4.90
C PRO A 61 8.76 32.07 -5.01
N SER A 62 9.15 33.30 -5.33
CA SER A 62 8.23 34.31 -5.85
C SER A 62 7.79 33.91 -7.27
N SER A 63 6.50 33.65 -7.50
CA SER A 63 5.97 33.52 -8.86
C SER A 63 4.52 34.02 -8.92
N GLU A 64 4.35 35.16 -9.58
CA GLU A 64 3.14 35.98 -9.72
C GLU A 64 2.09 35.41 -10.70
N HIS A 65 1.67 34.15 -10.57
CA HIS A 65 0.61 33.59 -11.42
C HIS A 65 -0.48 32.89 -10.60
N PRO A 66 -1.75 33.35 -10.66
CA PRO A 66 -2.84 32.71 -9.93
C PRO A 66 -3.15 31.33 -10.52
N PRO A 67 -3.48 30.31 -9.70
CA PRO A 67 -3.89 28.99 -10.19
C PRO A 67 -5.23 29.07 -10.94
N PRO A 68 -5.50 28.16 -11.90
CA PRO A 68 -6.80 28.09 -12.57
C PRO A 68 -7.91 27.67 -11.58
N GLU A 69 -9.08 28.29 -11.75
CA GLU A 69 -10.30 28.08 -10.98
C GLU A 69 -10.65 26.58 -10.79
N LEU A 70 -10.41 26.06 -9.58
CA LEU A 70 -10.84 24.73 -9.17
C LEU A 70 -12.36 24.74 -8.97
N ALA A 71 -13.06 23.85 -9.68
CA ALA A 71 -14.50 23.63 -9.53
C ALA A 71 -14.84 23.38 -8.06
N ARG A 72 -15.79 24.17 -7.54
CA ARG A 72 -16.31 24.07 -6.17
C ARG A 72 -16.97 22.71 -5.97
N CYS A 73 -16.24 21.73 -5.46
CA CYS A 73 -16.84 20.61 -4.77
C CYS A 73 -17.45 21.14 -3.46
N GLU A 74 -18.73 20.87 -3.22
CA GLU A 74 -19.41 21.23 -1.98
C GLU A 74 -18.65 20.65 -0.78
N VAL A 75 -18.03 21.54 -0.02
CA VAL A 75 -17.29 21.23 1.20
C VAL A 75 -18.29 20.78 2.26
N ARG A 76 -18.39 19.47 2.51
CA ARG A 76 -18.85 19.02 3.82
C ARG A 76 -17.79 19.43 4.84
N PRO A 77 -18.15 20.02 5.98
CA PRO A 77 -17.17 20.45 6.96
C PRO A 77 -16.42 19.20 7.45
N PRO A 78 -15.09 19.13 7.33
CA PRO A 78 -14.37 18.05 7.95
C PRO A 78 -14.40 18.34 9.46
N SER A 79 -15.15 17.55 10.23
CA SER A 79 -14.98 17.50 11.69
C SER A 79 -13.69 16.76 12.05
N THR A 80 -12.61 16.99 11.30
CA THR A 80 -11.30 16.39 11.54
C THR A 80 -10.60 17.23 12.60
N VAL A 81 -10.78 16.84 13.85
CA VAL A 81 -9.83 17.21 14.90
C VAL A 81 -8.48 16.67 14.46
N LEU A 82 -7.54 17.54 14.06
CA LEU A 82 -6.16 17.13 13.82
C LEU A 82 -5.60 16.61 15.16
N PRO A 83 -5.21 15.32 15.25
CA PRO A 83 -4.67 14.81 16.49
C PRO A 83 -3.39 15.56 16.82
N ARG A 84 -3.26 16.02 18.07
CA ARG A 84 -2.02 16.67 18.56
C ARG A 84 -0.89 15.64 18.54
N ARG A 85 0.04 15.75 17.60
CA ARG A 85 1.24 14.91 17.55
C ARG A 85 2.46 15.68 18.06
N VAL A 86 3.40 14.94 18.65
CA VAL A 86 4.74 15.44 18.98
C VAL A 86 5.64 15.12 17.78
N HIS A 87 6.38 16.10 17.30
CA HIS A 87 7.40 15.83 16.29
C HIS A 87 8.60 15.16 16.96
N ALA A 88 9.07 14.05 16.39
CA ALA A 88 10.20 13.30 16.92
C ALA A 88 11.17 12.92 15.78
N ARG A 89 12.41 12.63 16.13
CA ARG A 89 13.45 12.14 15.22
C ARG A 89 13.93 10.77 15.68
N THR A 90 13.92 9.82 14.77
CA THR A 90 14.46 8.47 14.98
C THR A 90 15.65 8.27 14.06
N VAL A 91 16.77 7.81 14.60
CA VAL A 91 17.96 7.45 13.82
C VAL A 91 18.07 5.93 13.78
N PHE A 92 18.04 5.37 12.57
CA PHE A 92 18.24 3.94 12.35
C PHE A 92 19.71 3.63 12.03
N LYS A 93 20.17 2.44 12.39
CA LYS A 93 21.55 2.00 12.14
C LYS A 93 21.79 1.76 10.65
N GLU A 94 20.80 1.17 9.98
CA GLU A 94 20.94 0.69 8.62
C GLU A 94 20.29 1.65 7.62
N VAL A 95 20.85 1.75 6.41
CA VAL A 95 20.26 2.45 5.26
C VAL A 95 19.87 1.39 4.23
N GLY A 96 18.59 1.34 3.88
CA GLY A 96 18.04 0.37 2.95
C GLY A 96 17.38 1.02 1.74
N ILE A 97 17.09 0.21 0.73
CA ILE A 97 16.41 0.62 -0.51
C ILE A 97 14.91 0.33 -0.34
N PRO A 98 14.01 1.30 -0.45
CA PRO A 98 12.58 1.04 -0.39
C PRO A 98 12.15 -0.02 -1.42
N LEU A 99 11.20 -0.90 -1.05
CA LEU A 99 10.62 -1.90 -1.96
C LEU A 99 10.10 -1.25 -3.26
N ALA A 100 9.54 -0.05 -3.13
CA ALA A 100 9.16 0.85 -4.22
C ALA A 100 10.24 1.07 -5.31
N GLN A 101 11.52 1.01 -4.93
CA GLN A 101 12.67 1.35 -5.77
C GLN A 101 13.44 0.11 -6.25
N LEU A 102 13.00 -1.10 -5.86
CA LEU A 102 13.66 -2.33 -6.30
C LEU A 102 13.37 -2.61 -7.78
N THR A 103 14.43 -2.92 -8.52
CA THR A 103 14.35 -3.27 -9.94
C THR A 103 14.46 -4.77 -10.21
N GLY A 104 14.73 -5.60 -9.20
CA GLY A 104 14.75 -7.06 -9.34
C GLY A 104 13.44 -7.68 -8.87
N LEU A 105 12.79 -8.50 -9.71
CA LEU A 105 11.55 -9.19 -9.31
C LEU A 105 11.79 -10.13 -8.11
N VAL A 106 12.88 -10.91 -8.17
CA VAL A 106 13.25 -11.87 -7.13
C VAL A 106 13.55 -11.16 -5.81
N ASP A 107 14.28 -10.04 -5.86
CA ASP A 107 14.58 -9.24 -4.66
C ASP A 107 13.32 -8.62 -4.07
N GLY A 108 12.42 -8.07 -4.91
CA GLY A 108 11.15 -7.52 -4.43
C GLY A 108 10.23 -8.56 -3.79
N LEU A 109 10.15 -9.77 -4.37
CA LEU A 109 9.37 -10.87 -3.79
C LEU A 109 10.00 -11.41 -2.50
N ASN A 110 11.32 -11.50 -2.42
CA ASN A 110 12.03 -11.83 -1.17
C ASN A 110 11.82 -10.75 -0.10
N CYS A 111 11.87 -9.47 -0.48
CA CYS A 111 11.62 -8.34 0.41
C CYS A 111 10.20 -8.41 0.99
N GLN A 112 9.21 -8.73 0.15
CA GLN A 112 7.82 -8.95 0.57
C GLN A 112 7.65 -10.18 1.47
N HIS A 113 8.34 -11.28 1.15
CA HIS A 113 8.34 -12.47 1.99
C HIS A 113 8.90 -12.18 3.40
N ASP A 114 10.00 -11.44 3.48
CA ASP A 114 10.60 -11.04 4.75
C ASP A 114 9.71 -10.04 5.52
N SER A 115 9.04 -9.12 4.83
CA SER A 115 8.08 -8.18 5.45
C SER A 115 6.85 -8.89 6.02
N ALA A 116 6.38 -9.98 5.39
CA ALA A 116 5.34 -10.84 5.94
C ALA A 116 5.78 -11.49 7.27
N ARG A 117 7.06 -11.88 7.37
CA ARG A 117 7.62 -12.39 8.64
C ARG A 117 7.69 -11.30 9.71
N ALA A 118 8.00 -10.07 9.33
CA ALA A 118 7.93 -8.93 10.26
C ALA A 118 6.50 -8.76 10.80
N LEU A 119 5.48 -8.73 9.92
CA LEU A 119 4.07 -8.65 10.31
C LEU A 119 3.66 -9.81 11.22
N TYR A 120 4.14 -11.03 10.97
CA TYR A 120 3.91 -12.17 11.86
C TYR A 120 4.34 -11.88 13.30
N TYR A 121 5.55 -11.33 13.49
CA TYR A 121 6.04 -10.99 14.82
C TYR A 121 5.29 -9.81 15.45
N VAL A 122 4.90 -8.80 14.68
CA VAL A 122 4.08 -7.67 15.14
C VAL A 122 2.73 -8.19 15.66
N HIS A 123 2.07 -9.05 14.89
CA HIS A 123 0.76 -9.60 15.23
C HIS A 123 0.85 -10.56 16.43
N LYS A 124 1.91 -11.40 16.51
CA LYS A 124 2.17 -12.24 17.68
C LYS A 124 2.49 -11.44 18.95
N ALA A 125 3.01 -10.22 18.82
CA ALA A 125 3.16 -9.30 19.94
C ALA A 125 1.84 -8.61 20.35
N GLY A 126 0.73 -8.86 19.63
CA GLY A 126 -0.59 -8.29 19.87
C GLY A 126 -0.78 -6.89 19.28
N TYR A 127 0.05 -6.49 18.31
CA TYR A 127 -0.04 -5.20 17.63
C TYR A 127 -0.51 -5.36 16.19
N VAL A 128 -1.11 -4.31 15.64
CA VAL A 128 -1.42 -4.11 14.24
C VAL A 128 -0.57 -2.93 13.76
N HIS A 129 0.13 -3.07 12.64
CA HIS A 129 0.98 -2.06 12.03
C HIS A 129 0.18 -0.84 11.55
N ARG A 130 -0.93 -1.07 10.83
CA ARG A 130 -1.88 -0.07 10.31
C ARG A 130 -1.38 0.87 9.21
N ASP A 131 -0.09 0.84 8.87
CA ASP A 131 0.47 1.61 7.76
C ASP A 131 1.47 0.82 6.90
N PHE A 132 1.10 -0.41 6.54
CA PHE A 132 1.93 -1.17 5.61
C PHE A 132 1.88 -0.54 4.21
N SER A 133 3.04 -0.28 3.62
CA SER A 133 3.18 0.23 2.25
C SER A 133 4.51 -0.19 1.64
N VAL A 134 4.66 -0.07 0.31
CA VAL A 134 5.92 -0.36 -0.38
C VAL A 134 7.05 0.63 -0.06
N ASN A 135 6.76 1.74 0.61
CA ASN A 135 7.77 2.68 1.12
C ASN A 135 8.23 2.34 2.54
N ASN A 136 7.37 1.65 3.31
CA ASN A 136 7.64 1.26 4.69
C ASN A 136 8.30 -0.13 4.79
N VAL A 137 8.71 -0.71 3.65
CA VAL A 137 9.53 -1.92 3.59
C VAL A 137 10.84 -1.58 2.90
N LEU A 138 11.94 -1.83 3.59
CA LEU A 138 13.29 -1.54 3.12
C LEU A 138 14.07 -2.83 2.85
N TRP A 139 14.79 -2.86 1.75
CA TRP A 139 15.71 -3.91 1.36
C TRP A 139 17.14 -3.57 1.76
N PHE A 140 17.82 -4.55 2.34
CA PHE A 140 19.22 -4.44 2.73
C PHE A 140 20.03 -5.49 1.99
N GLU A 141 20.97 -5.03 1.18
CA GLU A 141 21.94 -5.91 0.53
C GLU A 141 22.86 -6.54 1.59
N GLY A 142 23.38 -7.74 1.30
CA GLY A 142 24.31 -8.45 2.16
C GLY A 142 25.12 -9.47 1.38
N ASP A 143 26.03 -10.17 2.06
CA ASP A 143 26.98 -11.13 1.45
C ASP A 143 26.31 -12.40 0.85
N GLY A 144 24.98 -12.46 0.83
CA GLY A 144 24.17 -13.55 0.29
C GLY A 144 22.86 -13.00 -0.31
N ARG A 145 21.72 -13.63 -0.04
CA ARG A 145 20.43 -12.96 -0.33
C ARG A 145 20.31 -11.74 0.57
N GLY A 146 19.85 -10.61 0.02
CA GLY A 146 19.46 -9.48 0.86
C GLY A 146 18.27 -9.82 1.77
N ILE A 147 17.92 -8.88 2.64
CA ILE A 147 16.83 -9.02 3.61
C ILE A 147 15.88 -7.84 3.56
N GLY A 148 14.58 -8.15 3.52
CA GLY A 148 13.52 -7.16 3.72
C GLY A 148 13.30 -6.86 5.20
N LYS A 149 13.10 -5.59 5.55
CA LYS A 149 12.73 -5.17 6.91
C LYS A 149 11.54 -4.22 6.86
N LEU A 150 10.60 -4.42 7.79
CA LEU A 150 9.46 -3.52 7.98
C LEU A 150 9.88 -2.34 8.86
N THR A 151 9.42 -1.15 8.51
CA THR A 151 9.67 0.10 9.22
C THR A 151 8.38 0.84 9.51
N ASP A 152 8.50 1.98 10.20
CA ASP A 152 7.42 2.94 10.40
C ASP A 152 6.23 2.46 11.25
N PHE A 153 6.51 2.27 12.54
CA PHE A 153 5.55 1.81 13.53
C PHE A 153 4.78 2.95 14.21
N GLU A 154 4.79 4.17 13.66
CA GLU A 154 4.15 5.33 14.31
C GLU A 154 2.63 5.15 14.48
N TYR A 155 2.02 4.40 13.56
CA TYR A 155 0.62 4.02 13.62
C TYR A 155 0.40 2.67 14.28
N ALA A 156 1.40 1.97 14.81
CA ALA A 156 1.16 0.66 15.39
C ALA A 156 0.25 0.76 16.63
N LYS A 157 -0.71 -0.16 16.78
CA LYS A 157 -1.64 -0.16 17.92
C LYS A 157 -1.93 -1.57 18.41
N LYS A 158 -2.08 -1.71 19.72
CA LYS A 158 -2.49 -2.97 20.34
C LYS A 158 -3.90 -3.36 19.90
N VAL A 159 -4.11 -4.61 19.54
CA VAL A 159 -5.44 -5.14 19.18
C VAL A 159 -6.41 -4.90 20.34
N GLY A 160 -7.61 -4.39 20.04
CA GLY A 160 -8.66 -4.14 21.04
C GLY A 160 -8.49 -2.87 21.89
N ALA A 161 -7.47 -2.04 21.64
CA ALA A 161 -7.30 -0.77 22.35
C ALA A 161 -8.50 0.17 22.10
N LYS A 162 -9.10 0.67 23.18
CA LYS A 162 -10.35 1.46 23.17
C LYS A 162 -10.19 2.92 22.71
N GLU A 163 -8.97 3.43 22.66
CA GLU A 163 -8.66 4.79 22.19
C GLU A 163 -9.21 5.02 20.78
N SER A 164 -9.60 6.26 20.45
CA SER A 164 -10.16 6.60 19.13
C SER A 164 -9.25 6.11 18.01
N HIS A 165 -9.86 5.58 16.95
CA HIS A 165 -9.15 5.37 15.69
C HIS A 165 -9.00 6.73 15.01
N ASP A 166 -7.78 7.12 14.67
CA ASP A 166 -7.58 8.16 13.66
C ASP A 166 -8.27 7.65 12.38
N ILE A 167 -9.25 8.40 11.90
CA ILE A 167 -10.32 7.93 11.00
C ILE A 167 -9.78 7.41 9.66
N ARG A 168 -8.54 7.75 9.28
CA ARG A 168 -7.85 7.27 8.08
C ARG A 168 -6.33 7.30 8.28
N THR A 169 -5.79 6.34 9.01
CA THR A 169 -4.35 6.10 9.05
C THR A 169 -3.95 5.10 7.97
N GLY A 170 -2.85 5.35 7.29
CA GLY A 170 -2.31 4.45 6.27
C GLY A 170 -2.10 5.15 4.94
N THR A 171 -1.10 4.69 4.20
CA THR A 171 -0.92 5.07 2.79
C THR A 171 -2.16 4.61 2.01
N MET A 172 -2.98 5.58 1.59
CA MET A 172 -4.31 5.40 0.98
C MET A 172 -4.38 4.23 -0.02
N HIS A 173 -3.40 4.12 -0.91
CA HIS A 173 -3.30 3.09 -1.95
C HIS A 173 -3.21 1.65 -1.46
N PHE A 174 -2.72 1.41 -0.23
CA PHE A 174 -2.50 0.09 0.33
C PHE A 174 -3.51 -0.29 1.41
N MET A 175 -4.42 0.61 1.78
CA MET A 175 -5.39 0.39 2.84
C MET A 175 -6.34 -0.78 2.51
N ALA A 176 -6.61 -1.67 3.46
CA ALA A 176 -7.59 -2.74 3.28
C ALA A 176 -9.01 -2.22 3.01
N GLY A 177 -9.84 -2.99 2.29
CA GLY A 177 -11.18 -2.57 1.86
C GLY A 177 -12.13 -2.24 3.02
N GLU A 178 -12.07 -3.01 4.12
CA GLU A 178 -12.85 -2.70 5.33
C GLU A 178 -12.38 -1.43 6.04
N VAL A 179 -11.08 -1.17 6.00
CA VAL A 179 -10.47 0.03 6.58
C VAL A 179 -10.86 1.25 5.76
N GLU A 180 -10.85 1.14 4.44
CA GLU A 180 -11.37 2.19 3.56
C GLU A 180 -12.87 2.45 3.81
N ALA A 181 -13.65 1.38 3.97
CA ALA A 181 -15.09 1.45 4.20
C ALA A 181 -15.47 1.84 5.65
N GLN A 182 -14.50 1.82 6.58
CA GLN A 182 -14.71 1.99 8.02
C GLN A 182 -15.82 1.10 8.59
N ARG A 183 -15.95 -0.14 8.07
CA ARG A 183 -16.95 -1.13 8.49
C ARG A 183 -16.55 -2.54 8.07
N TYR A 184 -17.06 -3.52 8.79
CA TYR A 184 -16.94 -4.93 8.44
C TYR A 184 -17.82 -5.26 7.22
N ILE A 185 -17.29 -6.03 6.27
CA ILE A 185 -17.93 -6.31 4.96
C ILE A 185 -17.97 -7.80 4.62
N PHE A 186 -17.33 -8.68 5.42
CA PHE A 186 -17.33 -10.13 5.23
C PHE A 186 -18.26 -10.86 6.20
N MET A 187 -18.98 -10.13 7.05
CA MET A 187 -20.06 -10.61 7.92
C MET A 187 -21.19 -11.30 7.12
N PRO A 188 -21.89 -12.30 7.71
CA PRO A 188 -23.01 -12.97 7.06
C PRO A 188 -24.18 -12.02 6.81
N GLU A 189 -25.05 -12.39 5.87
CA GLU A 189 -26.32 -11.66 5.70
C GLU A 189 -27.17 -11.79 6.97
N PRO A 190 -27.78 -10.69 7.44
CA PRO A 190 -28.61 -10.72 8.64
C PRO A 190 -29.80 -11.68 8.45
N ASP A 191 -30.08 -12.50 9.46
CA ASP A 191 -31.26 -13.36 9.44
C ASP A 191 -32.52 -12.47 9.47
N PRO A 192 -33.42 -12.56 8.45
CA PRO A 192 -34.65 -11.78 8.39
C PRO A 192 -35.52 -11.88 9.64
N ALA A 193 -35.42 -12.97 10.40
CA ALA A 193 -36.16 -13.18 11.65
C ALA A 193 -35.62 -12.39 12.86
N THR A 194 -34.45 -11.76 12.75
CA THR A 194 -33.74 -11.07 13.84
C THR A 194 -33.66 -9.54 13.66
N VAL A 195 -34.25 -8.99 12.59
CA VAL A 195 -34.15 -7.58 12.17
C VAL A 195 -35.10 -6.64 12.96
N ASP A 196 -35.41 -6.96 14.22
CA ASP A 196 -36.35 -6.19 15.05
C ASP A 196 -35.66 -5.46 16.23
N GLY A 197 -34.35 -5.21 16.14
CA GLY A 197 -33.58 -4.49 17.14
C GLY A 197 -32.67 -3.42 16.55
N ASP A 198 -32.50 -2.32 17.29
CA ASP A 198 -31.45 -1.32 17.04
C ASP A 198 -30.09 -2.01 17.22
N LEU A 199 -29.50 -2.47 16.11
CA LEU A 199 -28.22 -3.18 16.12
C LEU A 199 -27.11 -2.17 16.36
N ASP A 200 -26.80 -1.91 17.64
CA ASP A 200 -25.56 -1.24 18.05
C ASP A 200 -24.37 -2.06 17.53
N SER A 201 -23.95 -1.78 16.30
CA SER A 201 -22.79 -2.42 15.70
C SER A 201 -21.55 -1.94 16.45
N PRO A 202 -20.64 -2.85 16.87
CA PRO A 202 -19.42 -2.43 17.52
C PRO A 202 -18.65 -1.46 16.61
N PRO A 203 -17.97 -0.45 17.18
CA PRO A 203 -17.12 0.43 16.40
C PRO A 203 -16.12 -0.38 15.57
N PHE A 204 -15.91 0.00 14.32
CA PHE A 204 -14.91 -0.64 13.46
C PHE A 204 -13.51 -0.56 14.09
N ARG A 205 -12.81 -1.69 14.11
CA ARG A 205 -11.44 -1.81 14.61
C ARG A 205 -10.57 -2.58 13.64
N MET A 206 -9.41 -1.99 13.35
CA MET A 206 -8.37 -2.66 12.58
C MET A 206 -7.84 -3.89 13.32
N ASN A 207 -7.57 -4.97 12.58
CA ASN A 207 -7.01 -6.22 13.06
C ASN A 207 -5.89 -6.72 12.12
N PHE A 208 -5.31 -7.88 12.44
CA PHE A 208 -4.16 -8.42 11.71
C PHE A 208 -4.46 -8.77 10.24
N LEU A 209 -5.70 -9.06 9.87
CA LEU A 209 -6.08 -9.36 8.48
C LEU A 209 -5.96 -8.11 7.60
N HIS A 210 -6.22 -6.92 8.15
CA HIS A 210 -6.10 -5.68 7.40
C HIS A 210 -4.64 -5.36 7.02
N ASP A 211 -3.68 -5.67 7.88
CA ASP A 211 -2.25 -5.56 7.53
C ASP A 211 -1.85 -6.59 6.46
N LEU A 212 -2.41 -7.81 6.50
CA LEU A 212 -2.14 -8.84 5.49
C LEU A 212 -2.79 -8.52 4.13
N GLU A 213 -3.96 -7.89 4.12
CA GLU A 213 -4.54 -7.36 2.88
C GLU A 213 -3.70 -6.19 2.34
N SER A 214 -3.21 -5.31 3.21
CA SER A 214 -2.31 -4.22 2.81
C SER A 214 -0.99 -4.78 2.23
N HIS A 215 -0.49 -5.88 2.79
CA HIS A 215 0.64 -6.63 2.25
C HIS A 215 0.39 -7.16 0.84
N TRP A 216 -0.79 -7.76 0.62
CA TRP A 216 -1.25 -8.23 -0.68
C TRP A 216 -1.36 -7.08 -1.70
N TRP A 217 -1.87 -5.92 -1.28
CA TRP A 217 -1.88 -4.72 -2.13
C TRP A 217 -0.47 -4.26 -2.52
N GLY A 218 0.51 -4.41 -1.63
CA GLY A 218 1.92 -4.20 -1.95
C GLY A 218 2.40 -5.11 -3.08
N SER A 219 2.02 -6.39 -3.07
CA SER A 219 2.34 -7.35 -4.14
C SER A 219 1.68 -6.95 -5.46
N MET A 220 0.39 -6.58 -5.40
CA MET A 220 -0.36 -6.14 -6.57
C MET A 220 0.21 -4.88 -7.20
N TRP A 221 0.62 -3.91 -6.37
CA TRP A 221 1.31 -2.71 -6.85
C TRP A 221 2.59 -3.11 -7.58
N PHE A 222 3.40 -3.97 -6.97
CA PHE A 222 4.68 -4.41 -7.54
C PHE A 222 4.50 -5.09 -8.91
N LEU A 223 3.48 -5.94 -9.07
CA LEU A 223 3.19 -6.64 -10.33
C LEU A 223 2.54 -5.76 -11.41
N LEU A 224 1.62 -4.87 -11.03
CA LEU A 224 0.85 -4.05 -11.98
C LEU A 224 1.61 -2.80 -12.41
N TYR A 225 2.44 -2.23 -11.53
CA TYR A 225 3.24 -1.06 -11.83
C TYR A 225 4.40 -1.37 -12.77
N HIS A 226 4.99 -2.57 -12.64
CA HIS A 226 6.17 -2.96 -13.39
C HIS A 226 5.87 -3.90 -14.55
N THR A 227 6.80 -3.97 -15.50
CA THR A 227 6.91 -5.03 -16.49
C THR A 227 8.33 -5.54 -16.60
N ASP A 228 8.52 -6.75 -17.15
CA ASP A 228 9.84 -7.30 -17.38
C ASP A 228 10.54 -6.47 -18.47
N ALA A 229 11.76 -5.99 -18.17
CA ALA A 229 12.58 -5.20 -19.06
C ALA A 229 12.94 -5.97 -20.34
N ASN A 230 13.18 -7.28 -20.19
CA ASN A 230 13.66 -8.16 -21.24
C ASN A 230 12.50 -8.73 -22.08
N SER A 231 11.35 -8.98 -21.45
CA SER A 231 10.13 -9.44 -22.11
C SER A 231 8.92 -8.63 -21.65
N PRO A 232 8.75 -7.38 -22.11
CA PRO A 232 7.69 -6.49 -21.62
C PRO A 232 6.30 -6.99 -22.01
N THR A 233 5.27 -6.49 -21.32
CA THR A 233 3.87 -6.72 -21.71
C THR A 233 3.58 -6.28 -23.15
N GLU A 234 2.77 -7.08 -23.85
CA GLU A 234 2.26 -6.74 -25.18
C GLU A 234 1.21 -5.62 -25.13
N CYS A 235 0.53 -5.45 -24.00
CA CYS A 235 -0.59 -4.53 -23.78
C CYS A 235 -0.35 -3.53 -22.61
N PRO A 236 0.71 -2.70 -22.69
CA PRO A 236 1.08 -1.77 -21.60
C PRO A 236 0.03 -0.70 -21.31
N LYS A 237 -0.82 -0.34 -22.30
CA LYS A 237 -1.93 0.59 -22.10
C LYS A 237 -3.00 -0.02 -21.20
N GLU A 238 -3.34 -1.28 -21.45
CA GLU A 238 -4.33 -2.04 -20.69
C GLU A 238 -3.82 -2.34 -19.28
N GLN A 239 -2.54 -2.71 -19.14
CA GLN A 239 -1.90 -2.88 -17.83
C GLN A 239 -1.91 -1.57 -17.03
N LEU A 240 -1.54 -0.44 -17.65
CA LEU A 240 -1.58 0.87 -16.99
C LEU A 240 -3.00 1.28 -16.59
N LYS A 241 -4.01 0.97 -17.43
CA LYS A 241 -5.42 1.18 -17.08
C LYS A 241 -5.81 0.35 -15.86
N CYS A 242 -5.41 -0.93 -15.82
CA CYS A 242 -5.67 -1.83 -14.71
C CYS A 242 -4.99 -1.33 -13.42
N PHE A 243 -3.72 -0.90 -13.50
CA PHE A 243 -3.01 -0.25 -12.40
C PHE A 243 -3.77 0.95 -11.85
N ASN A 244 -4.21 1.88 -12.71
CA ASN A 244 -4.95 3.07 -12.29
C ASN A 244 -6.34 2.75 -11.70
N GLN A 245 -6.93 1.61 -12.04
CA GLN A 245 -8.19 1.14 -11.44
C GLN A 245 -7.96 0.54 -10.05
N ALA A 246 -6.86 -0.21 -9.87
CA ALA A 246 -6.46 -0.78 -8.59
C ALA A 246 -5.87 0.26 -7.63
N PHE A 247 -5.22 1.29 -8.16
CA PHE A 247 -4.54 2.36 -7.41
C PHE A 247 -5.00 3.73 -7.93
N PRO A 248 -6.28 4.10 -7.73
CA PRO A 248 -6.78 5.37 -8.20
C PRO A 248 -6.24 6.52 -7.36
N ARG A 249 -5.88 7.64 -8.02
CA ARG A 249 -5.46 8.88 -7.36
C ARG A 249 -6.50 9.45 -6.40
N VAL A 250 -7.77 9.19 -6.67
CA VAL A 250 -8.88 9.53 -5.78
C VAL A 250 -9.56 8.25 -5.39
N ILE A 251 -9.49 7.93 -4.09
CA ILE A 251 -10.13 6.73 -3.56
C ILE A 251 -11.65 6.92 -3.58
N ALA A 252 -12.31 6.05 -4.33
CA ALA A 252 -13.76 5.87 -4.31
C ALA A 252 -14.07 4.46 -3.78
N HIS A 253 -15.08 4.37 -2.91
CA HIS A 253 -15.40 3.24 -2.02
C HIS A 253 -15.56 1.83 -2.64
N THR A 254 -15.45 1.65 -3.96
CA THR A 254 -15.81 0.39 -4.64
C THR A 254 -14.69 -0.25 -5.45
N SER A 255 -13.82 0.53 -6.09
CA SER A 255 -12.88 0.00 -7.09
C SER A 255 -11.89 -1.04 -6.56
N ARG A 256 -11.26 -0.78 -5.40
CA ARG A 256 -10.27 -1.68 -4.80
C ARG A 256 -10.91 -2.92 -4.18
N ARG A 257 -12.06 -2.75 -3.51
CA ARG A 257 -12.85 -3.86 -2.97
C ARG A 257 -13.22 -4.86 -4.06
N ASP A 258 -13.72 -4.37 -5.19
CA ASP A 258 -14.08 -5.23 -6.32
C ASP A 258 -12.85 -5.98 -6.85
N PHE A 259 -11.69 -5.32 -6.90
CA PHE A 259 -10.44 -5.97 -7.30
C PHE A 259 -10.01 -7.11 -6.35
N PHE A 260 -10.12 -6.89 -5.03
CA PHE A 260 -9.78 -7.90 -4.03
C PHE A 260 -10.78 -9.08 -4.01
N THR A 261 -12.03 -8.83 -4.38
CA THR A 261 -13.14 -9.80 -4.21
C THR A 261 -13.60 -10.47 -5.51
N LEU A 262 -13.48 -9.84 -6.67
CA LEU A 262 -14.04 -10.34 -7.92
C LEU A 262 -12.98 -11.01 -8.80
N TRP A 263 -13.19 -12.29 -9.09
CA TRP A 263 -12.34 -13.08 -9.99
C TRP A 263 -12.13 -12.42 -11.35
N ARG A 264 -13.17 -11.76 -11.89
CA ARG A 264 -13.12 -11.11 -13.20
C ARG A 264 -12.07 -10.00 -13.25
N GLU A 265 -11.97 -9.17 -12.21
CA GLU A 265 -11.03 -8.05 -12.17
C GLU A 265 -9.59 -8.56 -12.09
N LEU A 266 -9.34 -9.55 -11.23
CA LEU A 266 -8.04 -10.23 -11.12
C LEU A 266 -7.65 -10.92 -12.44
N SER A 267 -8.56 -11.69 -13.04
CA SER A 267 -8.30 -12.37 -14.31
C SER A 267 -8.00 -11.37 -15.45
N ALA A 268 -8.70 -10.24 -15.49
CA ALA A 268 -8.42 -9.18 -16.45
C ALA A 268 -7.02 -8.58 -16.21
N ALA A 269 -6.66 -8.34 -14.96
CA ALA A 269 -5.35 -7.82 -14.57
C ALA A 269 -4.21 -8.75 -15.02
N ARG A 270 -4.30 -10.05 -14.72
CA ARG A 270 -3.29 -11.05 -15.13
C ARG A 270 -3.09 -11.09 -16.64
N ALA A 271 -4.17 -10.99 -17.41
CA ALA A 271 -4.10 -10.99 -18.88
C ALA A 271 -3.34 -9.77 -19.45
N THR A 272 -3.13 -8.72 -18.64
CA THR A 272 -2.35 -7.55 -19.05
C THR A 272 -0.85 -7.64 -18.74
N LEU A 273 -0.43 -8.61 -17.93
CA LEU A 273 0.95 -8.74 -17.49
C LEU A 273 1.82 -9.46 -18.51
N SER A 274 3.13 -9.20 -18.45
CA SER A 274 4.11 -10.01 -19.17
C SER A 274 4.00 -11.48 -18.80
N THR A 275 4.14 -12.37 -19.79
CA THR A 275 4.15 -13.83 -19.59
C THR A 275 5.19 -14.27 -18.58
N THR A 276 6.28 -13.52 -18.43
CA THR A 276 7.38 -13.80 -17.49
C THR A 276 6.89 -13.96 -16.04
N TYR A 277 5.85 -13.23 -15.63
CA TYR A 277 5.37 -13.30 -14.24
C TYR A 277 3.85 -13.44 -14.04
N GLN A 278 3.15 -13.99 -15.04
CA GLN A 278 1.73 -14.31 -14.92
C GLN A 278 1.43 -15.39 -13.86
N GLU A 279 2.34 -16.33 -13.64
CA GLU A 279 2.17 -17.37 -12.60
C GLU A 279 2.30 -16.79 -11.20
N GLN A 280 3.22 -15.86 -10.97
CA GLN A 280 3.33 -15.18 -9.66
C GLN A 280 2.09 -14.34 -9.36
N CYS A 281 1.51 -13.72 -10.39
CA CYS A 281 0.22 -13.05 -10.28
C CYS A 281 -0.89 -14.03 -9.87
N LEU A 282 -0.95 -15.22 -10.48
CA LEU A 282 -1.91 -16.26 -10.10
C LEU A 282 -1.73 -16.73 -8.65
N ALA A 283 -0.50 -16.93 -8.19
CA ALA A 283 -0.23 -17.32 -6.81
C ALA A 283 -0.66 -16.22 -5.82
N ILE A 284 -0.35 -14.96 -6.10
CA ILE A 284 -0.82 -13.80 -5.32
C ILE A 284 -2.36 -13.70 -5.37
N PHE A 285 -3.02 -14.09 -6.46
CA PHE A 285 -4.49 -14.17 -6.49
C PHE A 285 -5.05 -15.27 -5.60
N LYS A 286 -4.43 -16.46 -5.57
CA LYS A 286 -4.83 -17.52 -4.65
C LYS A 286 -4.71 -17.04 -3.19
N LEU A 287 -3.72 -16.20 -2.89
CA LEU A 287 -3.58 -15.58 -1.58
C LEU A 287 -4.77 -14.68 -1.22
N SER A 288 -5.33 -13.88 -2.14
CA SER A 288 -6.53 -13.08 -1.83
C SER A 288 -7.75 -13.96 -1.51
N ILE A 289 -7.88 -15.13 -2.14
CA ILE A 289 -8.92 -16.11 -1.80
C ILE A 289 -8.72 -16.61 -0.38
N ALA A 290 -7.49 -16.98 0.00
CA ALA A 290 -7.18 -17.46 1.35
C ALA A 290 -7.42 -16.39 2.43
N LEU A 291 -7.06 -15.12 2.16
CA LEU A 291 -7.31 -14.01 3.07
C LEU A 291 -8.81 -13.75 3.26
N ARG A 292 -9.61 -13.77 2.17
CA ARG A 292 -11.07 -13.64 2.26
C ARG A 292 -11.73 -14.75 3.06
N GLN A 293 -11.24 -15.99 2.93
CA GLN A 293 -11.70 -17.07 3.80
C GLN A 293 -11.40 -16.79 5.27
N CYS A 294 -10.26 -16.17 5.58
CA CYS A 294 -9.93 -15.78 6.95
C CYS A 294 -10.82 -14.64 7.45
N TYR A 295 -11.14 -13.65 6.61
CA TYR A 295 -12.15 -12.62 6.95
C TYR A 295 -13.52 -13.24 7.26
N HIS A 296 -14.02 -14.12 6.39
CA HIS A 296 -15.30 -14.80 6.64
C HIS A 296 -15.30 -15.62 7.93
N ILE A 297 -14.20 -16.30 8.26
CA ILE A 297 -14.08 -17.03 9.54
C ILE A 297 -14.07 -16.05 10.72
N ALA A 298 -13.35 -14.93 10.60
CA ALA A 298 -13.27 -13.92 11.66
C ALA A 298 -14.63 -13.27 11.94
N GLU A 299 -15.41 -13.00 10.89
CA GLU A 299 -16.67 -12.26 10.96
C GLU A 299 -17.92 -13.15 11.00
N GLU A 300 -17.78 -14.48 10.99
CA GLU A 300 -18.89 -15.44 10.97
C GLU A 300 -19.88 -15.20 12.13
N LYS A 301 -19.38 -14.81 13.30
CA LYS A 301 -20.16 -14.60 14.52
C LYS A 301 -20.32 -13.12 14.87
N PHE A 302 -20.18 -12.23 13.89
CA PHE A 302 -20.34 -10.80 14.09
C PHE A 302 -21.62 -10.48 14.90
N PRO A 303 -21.56 -9.66 15.98
CA PRO A 303 -20.48 -8.72 16.34
C PRO A 303 -19.25 -9.31 17.04
N ASP A 304 -19.28 -10.59 17.44
CA ASP A 304 -18.15 -11.24 18.11
C ASP A 304 -17.12 -11.74 17.09
N LEU A 305 -16.05 -10.97 16.90
CA LEU A 305 -14.97 -11.34 15.98
C LEU A 305 -14.10 -12.48 16.53
N VAL A 306 -13.85 -13.49 15.70
CA VAL A 306 -12.95 -14.61 15.99
C VAL A 306 -11.55 -14.29 15.45
N LEU A 307 -10.71 -13.69 16.28
CA LEU A 307 -9.33 -13.30 15.95
C LEU A 307 -8.30 -14.06 16.80
N ASP A 308 -8.46 -15.38 16.91
CA ASP A 308 -7.60 -16.23 17.73
C ASP A 308 -6.23 -16.53 17.09
N ASP A 309 -5.32 -17.09 17.90
CA ASP A 309 -3.97 -17.46 17.47
C ASP A 309 -3.98 -18.45 16.29
N TYR A 310 -4.99 -19.34 16.23
CA TYR A 310 -5.09 -20.33 15.17
C TYR A 310 -5.40 -19.67 13.83
N LEU A 311 -6.38 -18.76 13.78
CA LEU A 311 -6.71 -18.01 12.59
C LEU A 311 -5.54 -17.13 12.16
N GLN A 312 -4.88 -16.48 13.10
CA GLN A 312 -3.69 -15.69 12.83
C GLN A 312 -2.57 -16.54 12.20
N ASP A 313 -2.25 -17.69 12.80
CA ASP A 313 -1.21 -18.59 12.29
C ASP A 313 -1.60 -19.17 10.92
N LYS A 314 -2.88 -19.46 10.70
CA LYS A 314 -3.40 -19.90 9.39
C LYS A 314 -3.22 -18.82 8.32
N ALA A 315 -3.61 -17.58 8.59
CA ALA A 315 -3.50 -16.48 7.64
C ALA A 315 -2.04 -16.20 7.28
N HIS A 316 -1.15 -16.12 8.27
CA HIS A 316 0.29 -15.93 8.04
C HIS A 316 0.95 -17.11 7.33
N LYS A 317 0.53 -18.35 7.63
CA LYS A 317 0.98 -19.53 6.89
C LYS A 317 0.61 -19.44 5.42
N SER A 318 -0.62 -19.03 5.09
CA SER A 318 -1.04 -18.83 3.69
C SER A 318 -0.16 -17.80 2.98
N VAL A 319 0.10 -16.65 3.61
CA VAL A 319 1.00 -15.63 3.03
C VAL A 319 2.39 -16.21 2.80
N ARG A 320 3.02 -16.78 3.84
CA ARG A 320 4.37 -17.34 3.76
C ARG A 320 4.49 -18.38 2.66
N ASP A 321 3.58 -19.35 2.63
CA ASP A 321 3.65 -20.47 1.69
C ASP A 321 3.50 -19.99 0.24
N THR A 322 2.65 -18.99 -0.02
CA THR A 322 2.54 -18.35 -1.34
C THR A 322 3.86 -17.74 -1.80
N TYR A 323 4.57 -17.01 -0.93
CA TYR A 323 5.84 -16.40 -1.32
C TYR A 323 6.95 -17.43 -1.50
N VAL A 324 6.96 -18.51 -0.71
CA VAL A 324 7.91 -19.61 -0.92
C VAL A 324 7.70 -20.24 -2.29
N GLU A 325 6.46 -20.60 -2.64
CA GLU A 325 6.08 -21.14 -3.97
C GLU A 325 6.57 -20.20 -5.10
N VAL A 326 6.22 -18.92 -5.00
CA VAL A 326 6.54 -17.91 -6.02
C VAL A 326 8.04 -17.66 -6.18
N VAL A 327 8.79 -17.59 -5.08
CA VAL A 327 10.23 -17.34 -5.14
C VAL A 327 10.98 -18.57 -5.65
N GLU A 328 10.57 -19.78 -5.25
CA GLU A 328 11.17 -21.04 -5.70
C GLU A 328 11.07 -21.22 -7.22
N GLU A 329 9.93 -20.88 -7.82
CA GLU A 329 9.75 -20.90 -9.28
C GLU A 329 10.67 -19.94 -10.03
N LEU A 330 11.12 -18.87 -9.37
CA LEU A 330 11.95 -17.83 -9.97
C LEU A 330 13.45 -17.99 -9.67
N VAL A 331 13.86 -19.03 -8.95
CA VAL A 331 15.27 -19.24 -8.61
C VAL A 331 16.13 -19.31 -9.87
N GLY A 332 17.17 -18.46 -9.92
CA GLY A 332 18.07 -18.34 -11.08
C GLY A 332 17.56 -17.43 -12.20
N SER A 333 16.33 -16.92 -12.12
CA SER A 333 15.80 -15.96 -13.09
C SER A 333 16.36 -14.57 -12.86
N GLN A 334 16.80 -13.89 -13.92
CA GLN A 334 17.27 -12.50 -13.86
C GLN A 334 16.24 -11.54 -14.48
N ILE A 335 15.09 -11.42 -13.80
CA ILE A 335 13.98 -10.58 -14.27
C ILE A 335 14.18 -9.17 -13.73
N GLN A 336 14.51 -8.26 -14.64
CA GLN A 336 14.62 -6.82 -14.36
C GLN A 336 13.26 -6.17 -14.57
N LEU A 337 12.83 -5.39 -13.61
CA LEU A 337 11.58 -4.66 -13.59
C LEU A 337 11.78 -3.24 -14.09
N LYS A 338 10.84 -2.78 -14.90
CA LYS A 338 10.74 -1.39 -15.33
C LYS A 338 9.28 -0.91 -15.21
N PRO A 339 9.04 0.37 -14.87
CA PRO A 339 7.68 0.91 -14.82
C PRO A 339 6.95 0.76 -16.17
N VAL A 340 5.71 0.26 -16.15
CA VAL A 340 4.93 0.01 -17.37
C VAL A 340 4.63 1.29 -18.17
N ARG A 341 4.58 2.44 -17.50
CA ARG A 341 4.39 3.76 -18.14
C ARG A 341 5.47 4.07 -19.18
N GLU A 342 6.72 3.67 -18.90
CA GLU A 342 7.86 3.94 -19.79
C GLU A 342 7.72 3.16 -21.09
N CYS A 343 7.21 1.92 -21.02
CA CYS A 343 6.86 1.14 -22.22
C CYS A 343 5.76 1.81 -23.06
N GLN A 344 4.75 2.36 -22.38
CA GLN A 344 3.61 2.98 -23.05
C GLN A 344 3.99 4.30 -23.72
N GLU A 345 4.94 5.05 -23.18
CA GLU A 345 5.50 6.24 -23.80
C GLU A 345 6.37 5.88 -25.01
N MET A 346 7.23 4.86 -24.89
CA MET A 346 8.04 4.37 -26.02
C MET A 346 7.16 3.89 -27.19
N LYS A 347 6.11 3.09 -26.92
CA LYS A 347 5.18 2.64 -27.97
C LYS A 347 4.46 3.80 -28.66
N ARG A 348 4.00 4.81 -27.89
CA ARG A 348 3.38 6.03 -28.46
C ARG A 348 4.34 6.78 -29.38
N ASN A 349 5.60 6.96 -28.97
CA ASN A 349 6.61 7.64 -29.78
C ASN A 349 6.90 6.90 -31.11
N VAL A 350 6.88 5.56 -31.10
CA VAL A 350 7.05 4.73 -32.31
C VAL A 350 5.82 4.85 -33.23
N ASP A 351 4.61 4.76 -32.68
CA ASP A 351 3.36 4.87 -33.42
C ASP A 351 3.17 6.26 -34.06
N ASP A 352 3.66 7.31 -33.39
CA ASP A 352 3.60 8.69 -33.88
C ASP A 352 4.75 9.06 -34.83
N SER A 353 5.71 8.15 -35.07
CA SER A 353 6.80 8.39 -35.99
C SER A 353 6.32 8.61 -37.44
N PRO A 354 6.93 9.55 -38.20
CA PRO A 354 6.52 9.84 -39.58
C PRO A 354 6.56 8.62 -40.51
N SER A 355 7.53 7.73 -40.30
CA SER A 355 7.70 6.49 -41.08
C SER A 355 6.54 5.52 -40.84
N HIS A 356 6.14 5.30 -39.59
CA HIS A 356 5.09 4.33 -39.28
C HIS A 356 3.70 4.86 -39.66
N ARG A 357 3.47 6.17 -39.54
CA ARG A 357 2.26 6.83 -40.09
C ARG A 357 2.17 6.69 -41.61
N ALA A 358 3.29 6.80 -42.32
CA ALA A 358 3.33 6.62 -43.78
C ALA A 358 3.01 5.17 -44.19
N GLU A 359 3.56 4.16 -43.50
CA GLU A 359 3.23 2.75 -43.74
C GLU A 359 1.77 2.41 -43.46
N LYS A 360 1.21 2.93 -42.37
CA LYS A 360 -0.21 2.70 -42.00
C LYS A 360 -1.16 3.36 -43.00
N LYS A 361 -0.75 4.50 -43.58
CA LYS A 361 -1.47 5.18 -44.67
C LYS A 361 -1.37 4.41 -45.98
N ALA A 362 -0.20 3.82 -46.29
CA ALA A 362 0.02 2.99 -47.47
C ALA A 362 -0.72 1.65 -47.42
N ARG A 363 -0.93 1.06 -46.23
CA ARG A 363 -1.75 -0.17 -46.05
C ARG A 363 -3.27 0.08 -46.11
N ARG A 364 -3.70 1.34 -46.04
CA ARG A 364 -5.11 1.74 -46.10
C ARG A 364 -5.52 2.31 -47.46
N ALA A 365 -4.55 2.56 -48.33
CA ALA A 365 -4.73 2.89 -49.75
C ALA A 365 -4.65 1.60 -50.57
#